data_AF-A0A183JSH9-F1
#
_entry.id   AF-A0A183JSH9-F1
#
_cell.length_a   1.000
_cell.length_b   1.000
_cell.length_c   1.000
_cell.angle_alpha   90.00
_cell.angle_beta   90.00
_cell.angle_gamma   90.00
#
_symmetry.space_group_name_H-M   'P 1'
#
loop_
_entity.id
_entity.type
_entity.pdbx_description
1 polymer ?
#
loop_
_entity_poly.entity_id
_entity_poly.type
_entity_poly.pdbx_seq_one_letter_code
_entity_poly.pdbx_strand_id
1 'polypeptide(L)'
;MGGLLSSPKTDKYNETGCGNGLRYGISSMQGWRLSMEDSHCAITQLPGNLKDWSFFAVFDGHAGALVSELCATELLKVCRLFAYFVTLYCCPDSNSA
;
A
#
# COMPACT_ATOMS: atom_id res chain seq x y z
N MET A 1 18.65 27.86 1.27
CA MET A 1 19.23 26.61 1.81
C MET A 1 18.25 25.48 1.50
N GLY A 2 18.71 24.44 0.81
CA GLY A 2 17.87 23.43 0.17
C GLY A 2 17.31 22.39 1.12
N GLY A 3 16.11 21.88 0.83
CA GLY A 3 15.35 20.90 1.63
C GLY A 3 15.87 19.46 1.56
N LEU A 4 17.19 19.25 1.57
CA LEU A 4 17.83 17.94 1.54
C LEU A 4 18.77 17.74 2.73
N LEU A 5 18.94 16.49 3.15
CA LEU A 5 19.92 16.09 4.17
C LEU A 5 21.36 16.16 3.62
N SER A 6 22.33 16.21 4.53
CA SER A 6 23.76 16.14 4.19
C SER A 6 24.21 14.74 3.73
N SER A 7 23.47 13.71 4.10
CA SER A 7 23.66 12.31 3.67
C SER A 7 22.29 11.61 3.65
N PRO A 8 22.10 10.57 2.81
CA PRO A 8 20.82 9.89 2.74
C PRO A 8 20.63 8.99 3.96
N LYS A 9 19.41 8.95 4.50
CA LYS A 9 19.01 7.87 5.41
C LYS A 9 18.71 6.61 4.59
N THR A 10 19.58 5.62 4.73
CA THR A 10 19.53 4.38 3.94
C THR A 10 18.76 3.25 4.62
N ASP A 11 18.31 3.45 5.86
CA ASP A 11 17.52 2.47 6.60
C ASP A 11 16.27 2.07 5.80
N LYS A 12 16.08 0.76 5.67
CA LYS A 12 14.92 0.17 5.00
C LYS A 12 13.92 -0.32 6.02
N TYR A 13 12.66 0.03 5.80
CA TYR A 13 11.55 -0.64 6.46
C TYR A 13 10.96 -1.64 5.48
N ASN A 14 11.12 -2.92 5.78
CA ASN A 14 10.64 -4.00 4.92
C ASN A 14 9.45 -4.67 5.57
N GLU A 15 8.45 -4.97 4.75
CA GLU A 15 7.28 -5.76 5.13
C GLU A 15 7.09 -6.84 4.08
N THR A 16 6.68 -8.03 4.49
CA THR A 16 6.41 -9.15 3.58
C THR A 16 5.20 -9.91 4.09
N GLY A 17 4.47 -10.54 3.17
CA GLY A 17 3.34 -11.37 3.55
C GLY A 17 2.84 -12.23 2.41
N CYS A 18 1.83 -13.04 2.72
CA CYS A 18 1.15 -13.91 1.77
C CYS A 18 -0.33 -14.03 2.12
N GLY A 19 -1.14 -14.44 1.15
CA GLY A 19 -2.59 -14.65 1.30
C GLY A 19 -3.30 -14.60 -0.04
N ASN A 20 -4.45 -15.26 -0.16
CA ASN A 20 -5.19 -15.42 -1.42
C ASN A 20 -4.32 -15.93 -2.59
N GLY A 21 -3.38 -16.85 -2.30
CA GLY A 21 -2.43 -17.37 -3.31
C GLY A 21 -1.31 -16.40 -3.70
N LEU A 22 -1.35 -15.15 -3.24
CA LEU A 22 -0.35 -14.13 -3.53
C LEU A 22 0.76 -14.09 -2.47
N ARG A 23 1.93 -13.62 -2.87
CA ARG A 23 3.06 -13.26 -2.01
C ARG A 23 3.48 -11.84 -2.34
N TYR A 24 3.75 -11.02 -1.33
CA TYR A 24 4.17 -9.64 -1.52
C TYR A 24 5.39 -9.30 -0.66
N GLY A 25 6.13 -8.30 -1.11
CA GLY A 25 7.21 -7.66 -0.37
C GLY A 25 7.17 -6.15 -0.62
N ILE A 26 7.42 -5.37 0.42
CA ILE A 26 7.43 -3.91 0.44
C ILE A 26 8.74 -3.47 1.09
N SER A 27 9.30 -2.38 0.59
CA SER A 27 10.45 -1.72 1.17
C SER A 27 10.25 -0.21 1.06
N SER A 28 10.40 0.51 2.16
CA SER A 28 10.38 1.98 2.16
C SER A 28 11.69 2.54 2.71
N MET A 29 12.08 3.72 2.24
CA MET A 29 13.32 4.41 2.61
C MET A 29 13.15 5.92 2.47
N GLN A 30 13.55 6.68 3.49
CA GLN A 30 13.51 8.15 3.47
C GLN A 30 14.47 8.77 2.44
N GLY A 31 15.68 8.22 2.30
CA GLY A 31 16.68 8.76 1.39
C GLY A 31 17.14 10.16 1.79
N TRP A 32 17.18 11.08 0.83
CA TRP A 32 17.74 12.44 1.01
C TRP A 32 16.74 13.47 1.56
N ARG A 33 15.46 13.12 1.64
CA ARG A 33 14.41 14.03 2.12
C ARG A 33 14.55 14.28 3.62
N LEU A 34 14.11 15.45 4.10
CA LEU A 34 14.14 15.79 5.53
C LEU A 34 13.15 14.93 6.34
N SER A 35 11.96 14.70 5.79
CA SER A 35 10.87 13.88 6.30
C SER A 35 10.64 12.67 5.40
N MET A 36 10.11 11.59 5.97
CA MET A 36 9.51 10.49 5.23
C MET A 36 8.01 10.71 5.24
N GLU A 37 7.44 10.98 4.07
CA GLU A 37 6.01 11.31 3.92
C GLU A 37 5.24 10.20 3.20
N ASP A 38 5.92 9.16 2.69
CA ASP A 38 5.21 8.04 2.08
C ASP A 38 4.56 7.15 3.15
N SER A 39 3.42 6.56 2.78
CA SER A 39 2.75 5.51 3.54
C SER A 39 2.31 4.39 2.59
N HIS A 40 2.02 3.22 3.12
CA HIS A 40 1.53 2.09 2.32
C HIS A 40 0.44 1.31 3.04
N CYS A 41 -0.35 0.57 2.28
CA CYS A 41 -1.36 -0.35 2.78
C CYS A 41 -1.20 -1.68 2.04
N ALA A 42 -1.11 -2.79 2.77
CA ALA A 42 -0.93 -4.13 2.20
C ALA A 42 -1.84 -5.12 2.92
N ILE A 43 -2.94 -5.48 2.28
CA ILE A 43 -3.95 -6.37 2.84
C ILE A 43 -4.18 -7.49 1.83
N THR A 44 -3.74 -8.70 2.18
CA THR A 44 -3.90 -9.86 1.31
C THR A 44 -5.32 -10.42 1.31
N GLN A 45 -6.11 -10.18 2.36
CA GLN A 45 -7.48 -10.68 2.48
C GLN A 45 -8.39 -9.58 3.06
N LEU A 46 -9.34 -9.09 2.26
CA LEU A 46 -10.30 -8.11 2.73
C LEU A 46 -11.39 -8.75 3.62
N PRO A 47 -11.96 -8.04 4.59
CA PRO A 47 -13.01 -8.60 5.44
C PRO A 47 -14.36 -8.72 4.73
N GLY A 48 -15.19 -9.67 5.18
CA GLY A 48 -16.57 -9.85 4.72
C GLY A 48 -16.70 -10.62 3.41
N ASN A 49 -17.56 -10.15 2.52
CA ASN A 49 -17.82 -10.76 1.21
C ASN A 49 -16.67 -10.60 0.19
N LEU A 50 -15.63 -9.83 0.53
CA LEU A 50 -14.46 -9.60 -0.32
C LEU A 50 -13.23 -10.40 0.13
N LYS A 51 -13.41 -11.49 0.89
CA LYS A 51 -12.31 -12.32 1.43
C LYS A 51 -11.31 -12.80 0.38
N ASP A 52 -11.76 -13.01 -0.85
CA ASP A 52 -10.94 -13.47 -1.98
C ASP A 52 -10.24 -12.31 -2.72
N TRP A 53 -10.41 -11.07 -2.24
CA TRP A 53 -9.78 -9.87 -2.76
C TRP A 53 -8.61 -9.43 -1.89
N SER A 54 -7.63 -8.80 -2.55
CA SER A 54 -6.47 -8.19 -1.91
C SER A 54 -6.39 -6.71 -2.29
N PHE A 55 -5.81 -5.90 -1.41
CA PHE A 55 -5.62 -4.47 -1.61
C PHE A 55 -4.18 -4.08 -1.29
N PHE A 56 -3.52 -3.43 -2.23
CA PHE A 56 -2.16 -2.91 -2.09
C PHE A 56 -2.12 -1.49 -2.62
N ALA A 57 -1.56 -0.56 -1.84
CA ALA A 57 -1.44 0.84 -2.23
C ALA A 57 -0.21 1.51 -1.61
N VAL A 58 0.35 2.46 -2.35
CA VAL A 58 1.44 3.35 -1.90
C VAL A 58 0.94 4.78 -2.05
N PHE A 59 1.21 5.60 -1.03
CA PHE A 59 0.76 6.97 -0.92
C PHE A 59 1.99 7.87 -0.76
N ASP A 60 2.33 8.63 -1.79
CA ASP A 60 3.40 9.64 -1.77
C ASP A 60 2.84 10.93 -1.15
N GLY A 61 3.23 11.21 0.08
CA GLY A 61 2.79 12.39 0.81
C GLY A 61 3.54 13.65 0.37
N HIS A 62 2.87 14.80 0.43
CA HIS A 62 3.51 16.09 0.19
C HIS A 62 3.01 17.14 1.18
N ALA A 63 3.94 17.99 1.62
CA ALA A 63 3.71 19.02 2.64
C ALA A 63 3.26 18.43 3.99
N GLY A 64 3.76 17.24 4.31
CA GLY A 64 3.49 16.49 5.54
C GLY A 64 2.87 15.11 5.28
N ALA A 65 3.07 14.19 6.24
CA ALA A 65 2.64 12.80 6.13
C ALA A 65 1.15 12.56 6.48
N LEU A 66 0.45 13.56 7.02
CA LEU A 66 -0.90 13.38 7.57
C LEU A 66 -1.87 12.77 6.56
N VAL A 67 -1.85 13.24 5.31
CA VAL A 67 -2.81 12.79 4.28
C VAL A 67 -2.45 11.39 3.78
N SER A 68 -1.17 11.07 3.57
CA SER A 68 -0.73 9.74 3.14
C SER A 68 -1.00 8.68 4.22
N GLU A 69 -0.77 9.00 5.50
CA GLU A 69 -1.11 8.15 6.65
C GLU A 69 -2.64 7.92 6.74
N LEU A 70 -3.43 8.97 6.56
CA LEU A 70 -4.89 8.88 6.53
C LEU A 70 -5.38 8.03 5.36
N CYS A 71 -4.81 8.20 4.16
CA CYS A 71 -5.15 7.39 3.00
C CYS A 71 -4.81 5.90 3.22
N ALA A 72 -3.66 5.60 3.84
CA ALA A 72 -3.27 4.23 4.14
C ALA A 72 -4.23 3.49 5.10
N THR A 73 -4.95 4.23 5.94
CA THR A 73 -5.86 3.68 6.95
C THR A 73 -7.34 3.74 6.53
N GLU A 74 -7.76 4.78 5.82
CA GLU A 74 -9.17 5.06 5.56
C GLU A 74 -9.58 4.86 4.09
N LEU A 75 -8.68 4.93 3.11
CA LEU A 75 -9.06 4.89 1.68
C LEU A 75 -9.82 3.61 1.34
N LEU A 76 -9.35 2.46 1.82
CA LEU A 76 -10.03 1.19 1.59
C LEU A 76 -11.46 1.18 2.16
N LYS A 77 -11.68 1.79 3.33
CA LYS A 77 -13.00 1.87 3.96
C LYS A 77 -13.94 2.72 3.09
N VAL A 78 -13.45 3.87 2.61
CA VAL A 78 -14.21 4.75 1.71
C VAL A 78 -14.52 4.05 0.39
N CYS A 79 -13.54 3.43 -0.27
CA CYS A 79 -13.74 2.71 -1.53
C CYS A 79 -14.78 1.58 -1.40
N ARG A 80 -14.85 0.91 -0.25
CA ARG A 80 -15.85 -0.14 0.00
C ARG A 80 -17.28 0.38 0.18
N LEU A 81 -17.47 1.65 0.54
CA LEU A 81 -18.80 2.25 0.71
C LEU A 81 -19.45 2.64 -0.62
N PHE A 82 -18.64 2.92 -1.66
CA PHE A 82 -19.09 3.33 -2.99
C PHE A 82 -19.04 2.18 -4.00
N ALA A 83 -19.57 1.01 -3.64
CA ALA A 83 -19.49 -0.20 -4.46
C ALA A 83 -20.32 -0.14 -5.77
N TYR A 84 -19.89 0.67 -6.73
CA TYR A 84 -19.81 0.30 -8.14
C TYR A 84 -18.38 -0.19 -8.37
N PHE A 85 -18.02 -1.33 -7.79
CA PHE A 85 -16.73 -1.94 -8.06
C PHE A 85 -16.75 -2.42 -9.51
N VAL A 86 -15.94 -1.79 -10.38
CA VAL A 86 -15.52 -2.41 -11.63
C VAL A 86 -14.74 -3.64 -11.22
N THR A 87 -15.33 -4.81 -11.41
CA THR A 87 -14.65 -6.09 -11.28
C THR A 87 -13.55 -6.15 -12.34
N LEU A 88 -12.35 -5.71 -12.00
CA LEU A 88 -11.14 -6.11 -12.71
C LEU A 88 -10.94 -7.59 -12.38
N TYR A 89 -11.50 -8.45 -13.21
CA TYR A 89 -11.27 -9.89 -13.14
C TYR A 89 -9.76 -10.13 -13.19
N CYS A 90 -9.18 -10.53 -12.07
CA CYS A 90 -7.95 -11.29 -12.11
C CYS A 90 -8.34 -12.64 -12.73
N CYS A 91 -7.76 -12.97 -13.88
CA CYS A 91 -7.99 -14.20 -14.60
C CYS A 91 -7.87 -15.38 -13.62
N PRO A 92 -8.89 -16.26 -13.48
CA PRO A 92 -8.74 -17.44 -12.64
C PRO A 92 -7.58 -18.27 -13.20
N ASP A 93 -6.66 -18.66 -12.32
CA ASP A 93 -5.59 -19.60 -12.65
C ASP A 93 -6.23 -20.85 -13.28
N SER A 94 -6.01 -21.01 -14.58
CA SER A 94 -6.28 -22.24 -15.31
C SER A 94 -5.28 -23.29 -14.86
N ASN A 95 -5.49 -23.89 -13.69
CA ASN A 95 -4.85 -25.14 -13.33
C ASN A 95 -5.77 -25.97 -12.42
N SER A 96 -6.85 -26.43 -13.03
CA SER A 96 -7.52 -27.68 -12.63
C SER A 96 -7.12 -28.74 -13.65
N ALA A 97 -6.02 -29.44 -13.38
CA ALA A 97 -5.65 -30.74 -13.95
C ALA A 97 -4.73 -31.45 -12.95
#